data_AF-A0A1Q9MWN2-F1
#
_entry.id   AF-A0A1Q9MWN2-F1
#
_cell.length_a   1.000
_cell.length_b   1.000
_cell.length_c   1.000
_cell.angle_alpha   90.00
_cell.angle_beta   90.00
_cell.angle_gamma   90.00
#
_symmetry.space_group_name_H-M   'P 1'
#
loop_
_entity.id
_entity.type
_entity.pdbx_description
1 polymer ?
#
loop_
_entity_poly.entity_id
_entity_poly.type
_entity_poly.pdbx_seq_one_letter_code
_entity_poly.pdbx_strand_id
1 'polypeptide(L)'
;MLDFVKSKRFNAPFAVNYDITWRCNLRCVHCYYWRSIEQLGIAHRELTSGEWHEEFLRARAAGAHSASLTGGEPTLRMDVIRDAYNIFPIIQIATNGVKKVPEDIKCCIWVSIDGDEEIHNKIRGATIYQKVLENISGDKRVAISTTLTTENYDQVLTITRQMKMVGVRGIFFMLFSGSKSDPLYLTNEKFESVITGIQRAKKEFPNFVFHSQKMVKNLCNKPHANNCVFLRKQPLIRSFFADLTPKRCVMGDNVDCATCTCIVPLTAYVLRPLHFDMETFREMQHILYSGKN
;
A
#
# COMPACT_ATOMS: atom_id res chain seq x y z
N MET A 1 18.69 -1.31 -14.67
CA MET A 1 20.09 -1.05 -14.26
C MET A 1 20.46 0.43 -14.37
N LEU A 2 20.23 1.09 -15.52
CA LEU A 2 20.52 2.52 -15.72
C LEU A 2 19.85 3.46 -14.70
N ASP A 3 18.55 3.27 -14.41
CA ASP A 3 17.84 4.13 -13.45
C ASP A 3 18.40 4.00 -12.02
N PHE A 4 18.78 2.80 -11.59
CA PHE A 4 19.41 2.57 -10.28
C PHE A 4 20.79 3.26 -10.18
N VAL A 5 21.57 3.23 -11.26
CA VAL A 5 22.86 3.93 -11.31
C VAL A 5 22.65 5.45 -11.28
N LYS A 6 21.67 5.98 -12.03
CA LYS A 6 21.30 7.41 -11.98
C LYS A 6 20.84 7.82 -10.60
N SER A 7 19.96 7.05 -9.96
CA SER A 7 19.43 7.36 -8.63
C SER A 7 20.56 7.41 -7.59
N LYS A 8 21.54 6.51 -7.68
CA LYS A 8 22.74 6.54 -6.85
C LYS A 8 23.63 7.76 -7.13
N ARG A 9 23.84 8.09 -8.41
CA ARG A 9 24.68 9.22 -8.83
C ARG A 9 24.09 10.57 -8.41
N PHE A 10 22.78 10.75 -8.53
CA PHE A 10 22.09 11.99 -8.19
C PHE A 10 21.56 12.03 -6.75
N ASN A 11 21.87 11.02 -5.94
CA ASN A 11 21.32 10.85 -4.59
C ASN A 11 19.78 10.99 -4.55
N ALA A 12 19.14 10.46 -5.59
CA ALA A 12 17.70 10.51 -5.81
C ALA A 12 17.06 9.16 -5.43
N PRO A 13 15.79 9.17 -5.01
CA PRO A 13 15.10 7.93 -4.68
C PRO A 13 14.87 7.08 -5.94
N PHE A 14 14.96 5.75 -5.78
CA PHE A 14 14.63 4.82 -6.87
C PHE A 14 13.12 4.67 -7.06
N ALA A 15 12.34 4.90 -6.00
CA ALA A 15 10.89 4.91 -6.04
C ALA A 15 10.32 6.17 -5.37
N VAL A 16 9.19 6.64 -5.83
CA VAL A 16 8.47 7.78 -5.23
C VAL A 16 7.06 7.35 -4.86
N ASN A 17 6.54 7.90 -3.77
CA ASN A 17 5.15 7.75 -3.39
C ASN A 17 4.51 9.13 -3.30
N TYR A 18 3.44 9.36 -4.04
CA TYR A 18 2.73 10.62 -4.02
C TYR A 18 1.30 10.41 -3.53
N ASP A 19 0.91 11.14 -2.49
CA ASP A 19 -0.50 11.41 -2.24
C ASP A 19 -0.96 12.41 -3.30
N ILE A 20 -1.68 11.98 -4.34
CA ILE A 20 -1.98 12.86 -5.49
C ILE A 20 -3.19 13.77 -5.27
N THR A 21 -3.92 13.58 -4.17
CA THR A 21 -5.06 14.41 -3.80
C THR A 21 -5.31 14.43 -2.29
N TRP A 22 -5.81 15.56 -1.80
CA TRP A 22 -6.33 15.77 -0.46
C TRP A 22 -7.80 15.35 -0.29
N ARG A 23 -8.41 14.75 -1.32
CA ARG A 23 -9.81 14.33 -1.30
C ARG A 23 -9.93 12.83 -1.17
N CYS A 24 -10.88 12.37 -0.36
CA CYS A 24 -11.35 10.98 -0.36
C CYS A 24 -12.88 10.99 -0.30
N ASN A 25 -13.49 10.05 -1.01
CA ASN A 25 -14.93 9.81 -1.02
C ASN A 25 -15.41 8.92 0.14
N LEU A 26 -14.54 8.54 1.08
CA LEU A 26 -14.86 7.74 2.26
C LEU A 26 -14.27 8.35 3.55
N ARG A 27 -14.78 7.89 4.70
CA ARG A 27 -14.32 8.28 6.05
C ARG A 27 -14.07 7.03 6.90
N CYS A 28 -13.08 6.22 6.48
CA CYS A 28 -12.80 4.94 7.12
C CYS A 28 -12.32 5.11 8.57
N VAL A 29 -12.75 4.22 9.47
CA VAL A 29 -12.49 4.28 10.92
C VAL A 29 -10.98 4.18 11.25
N HIS A 30 -10.23 3.39 10.48
CA HIS A 30 -8.78 3.16 10.70
C HIS A 30 -7.87 4.09 9.88
N CYS A 31 -8.43 5.06 9.14
CA CYS A 31 -7.73 5.76 8.06
C CYS A 31 -6.49 6.53 8.54
N TYR A 32 -5.28 6.09 8.12
CA TYR A 32 -4.05 6.84 8.36
C TYR A 32 -4.10 8.25 7.74
N TYR A 33 -4.76 8.36 6.58
CA TYR A 33 -4.81 9.59 5.80
C TYR A 33 -5.58 10.68 6.56
N TRP A 34 -6.81 10.39 7.01
CA TRP A 34 -7.62 11.38 7.75
C TRP A 34 -6.95 11.83 9.04
N ARG A 35 -6.31 10.92 9.77
CA ARG A 35 -5.50 11.25 10.95
C ARG A 35 -4.31 12.16 10.62
N SER A 36 -3.74 12.04 9.43
CA SER A 36 -2.64 12.91 8.98
C SER A 36 -3.18 14.31 8.66
N ILE A 37 -4.32 14.41 7.96
CA ILE A 37 -4.93 15.70 7.60
C ILE A 37 -5.42 16.49 8.80
N GLU A 38 -6.14 15.82 9.71
CA GLU A 38 -6.72 16.47 10.90
C GLU A 38 -5.66 17.17 11.76
N GLN A 39 -4.43 16.65 11.76
CA GLN A 39 -3.32 17.20 12.53
C GLN A 39 -2.54 18.30 11.80
N LEU A 40 -2.57 18.32 10.46
CA LEU A 40 -1.86 19.33 9.68
C LEU A 40 -2.58 20.70 9.67
N GLY A 41 -3.90 20.73 9.91
CA GLY A 41 -4.71 21.95 10.00
C GLY A 41 -4.94 22.66 8.64
N ILE A 42 -6.19 23.07 8.38
CA ILE A 42 -6.78 23.93 7.31
C ILE A 42 -6.05 24.08 5.94
N ALA A 43 -6.84 23.95 4.86
CA ALA A 43 -6.60 24.38 3.47
C ALA A 43 -5.22 24.05 2.87
N HIS A 44 -5.05 22.78 2.48
CA HIS A 44 -3.87 22.39 1.72
C HIS A 44 -4.03 22.72 0.23
N ARG A 45 -3.04 23.41 -0.33
CA ARG A 45 -2.86 23.51 -1.78
C ARG A 45 -2.76 22.08 -2.34
N GLU A 46 -3.51 21.79 -3.38
CA GLU A 46 -3.37 20.55 -4.15
C GLU A 46 -2.69 20.91 -5.48
N LEU A 47 -1.72 20.12 -5.92
CA LEU A 47 -1.12 20.32 -7.23
C LEU A 47 -2.16 20.18 -8.34
N THR A 48 -2.09 21.11 -9.29
CA THR A 48 -2.78 21.02 -10.58
C THR A 48 -2.20 19.86 -11.41
N SER A 49 -2.92 19.44 -12.44
CA SER A 49 -2.47 18.35 -13.32
C SER A 49 -1.15 18.69 -14.02
N GLY A 50 -0.96 19.95 -14.42
CA GLY A 50 0.30 20.42 -15.03
C GLY A 50 1.47 20.40 -14.05
N GLU A 51 1.26 20.79 -12.79
CA GLU A 51 2.33 20.72 -11.78
C GLU A 51 2.71 19.27 -11.45
N TRP A 52 1.75 18.34 -11.43
CA TRP A 52 2.04 16.92 -11.31
C TRP A 52 2.86 16.40 -12.49
N HIS A 53 2.50 16.78 -13.72
CA HIS A 53 3.26 16.43 -14.93
C HIS A 53 4.73 16.83 -14.80
N GLU A 54 4.98 18.09 -14.44
CA GLU A 54 6.35 18.60 -14.25
C GLU A 54 7.10 17.89 -13.13
N GLU A 55 6.42 17.53 -12.03
CA GLU A 55 7.02 16.74 -10.96
C GLU A 55 7.38 15.33 -11.43
N PHE A 56 6.51 14.66 -12.17
CA PHE A 56 6.79 13.32 -12.69
C PHE A 56 7.97 13.31 -13.64
N LEU A 57 8.07 14.29 -14.55
CA LEU A 57 9.23 14.46 -15.43
C LEU A 57 10.52 14.70 -14.63
N ARG A 58 10.47 15.59 -13.63
CA ARG A 58 11.61 15.88 -12.74
C ARG A 58 12.06 14.63 -11.98
N ALA A 59 11.13 13.89 -11.38
CA ALA A 59 11.44 12.65 -10.65
C ALA A 59 12.05 11.59 -11.56
N ARG A 60 11.53 11.42 -12.79
CA ARG A 60 12.13 10.52 -13.80
C ARG A 60 13.53 10.94 -14.19
N ALA A 61 13.75 12.23 -14.47
CA ALA A 61 15.06 12.76 -14.84
C ALA A 61 16.09 12.52 -13.73
N ALA A 62 15.67 12.62 -12.46
CA ALA A 62 16.50 12.33 -11.29
C ALA A 62 16.79 10.83 -11.09
N GLY A 63 16.02 9.93 -11.71
CA GLY A 63 16.25 8.48 -11.69
C GLY A 63 15.20 7.65 -10.96
N ALA A 64 14.06 8.23 -10.56
CA ALA A 64 12.97 7.47 -9.94
C ALA A 64 12.34 6.51 -10.96
N HIS A 65 12.49 5.20 -10.78
CA HIS A 65 12.05 4.16 -11.71
C HIS A 65 10.56 3.79 -11.54
N SER A 66 10.02 3.94 -10.33
CA SER A 66 8.64 3.57 -10.02
C SER A 66 7.92 4.66 -9.23
N ALA A 67 6.62 4.82 -9.47
CA ALA A 67 5.77 5.67 -8.64
C ALA A 67 4.59 4.88 -8.05
N SER A 68 4.36 5.09 -6.76
CA SER A 68 3.16 4.66 -6.05
C SER A 68 2.23 5.86 -5.89
N LEU A 69 0.99 5.72 -6.37
CA LEU A 69 -0.03 6.76 -6.30
C LEU A 69 -1.02 6.41 -5.20
N THR A 70 -1.04 7.25 -4.17
CA THR A 70 -1.84 7.13 -2.95
C THR A 70 -2.64 8.42 -2.75
N GLY A 71 -2.91 8.80 -1.51
CA GLY A 71 -3.62 10.02 -1.13
C GLY A 71 -4.86 9.72 -0.31
N GLY A 72 -5.84 10.63 -0.37
CA GLY A 72 -7.16 10.32 0.11
C GLY A 72 -7.80 9.20 -0.72
N GLU A 73 -8.12 9.47 -1.98
CA GLU A 73 -8.52 8.48 -2.98
C GLU A 73 -7.98 8.87 -4.36
N PRO A 74 -6.94 8.20 -4.89
CA PRO A 74 -6.27 8.60 -6.12
C PRO A 74 -7.18 8.56 -7.35
N THR A 75 -8.20 7.69 -7.39
CA THR A 75 -9.13 7.61 -8.53
C THR A 75 -10.02 8.85 -8.71
N LEU A 76 -9.95 9.83 -7.79
CA LEU A 76 -10.50 11.17 -7.96
C LEU A 76 -9.65 12.07 -8.88
N ARG A 77 -8.41 11.66 -9.22
CA ARG A 77 -7.46 12.34 -10.12
C ARG A 77 -6.98 11.39 -11.23
N MET A 78 -7.92 10.87 -12.02
CA MET A 78 -7.64 9.91 -13.10
C MET A 78 -6.71 10.48 -14.19
N ASP A 79 -6.77 11.80 -14.39
CA ASP A 79 -5.87 12.58 -15.22
C ASP A 79 -4.40 12.43 -14.77
N VAL A 80 -4.14 12.60 -13.48
CA VAL A 80 -2.81 12.47 -12.87
C VAL A 80 -2.33 11.02 -12.90
N ILE A 81 -3.21 10.05 -12.65
CA ILE A 81 -2.88 8.62 -12.76
C ILE A 81 -2.40 8.28 -14.18
N ARG A 82 -3.15 8.74 -15.20
CA ARG A 82 -2.83 8.45 -16.60
C ARG A 82 -1.51 9.07 -17.02
N ASP A 83 -1.24 10.29 -16.57
CA ASP A 83 0.01 10.97 -16.85
C ASP A 83 1.21 10.26 -16.21
N ALA A 84 1.11 9.89 -14.92
CA ALA A 84 2.13 9.09 -14.25
C ALA A 84 2.37 7.74 -14.95
N TYR A 85 1.32 7.07 -15.42
CA TYR A 85 1.40 5.81 -16.17
C TYR A 85 2.20 5.95 -17.48
N ASN A 86 2.07 7.08 -18.17
CA ASN A 86 2.83 7.35 -19.39
C ASN A 86 4.31 7.68 -19.12
N ILE A 87 4.62 8.16 -17.92
CA ILE A 87 5.96 8.67 -17.56
C ILE A 87 6.82 7.61 -16.85
N PHE A 88 6.24 6.82 -15.94
CA PHE A 88 6.99 5.86 -15.13
C PHE A 88 6.95 4.43 -15.67
N PRO A 89 8.09 3.73 -15.69
CA PRO A 89 8.14 2.30 -16.02
C PRO A 89 7.29 1.41 -15.12
N ILE A 90 7.14 1.74 -13.84
CA ILE A 90 6.35 0.95 -12.89
C ILE A 90 5.43 1.89 -12.12
N ILE A 91 4.13 1.62 -12.20
CA ILE A 91 3.10 2.30 -11.42
C ILE A 91 2.40 1.29 -10.50
N GLN A 92 2.14 1.73 -9.28
CA GLN A 92 1.23 1.07 -8.35
C GLN A 92 0.20 2.08 -7.85
N ILE A 93 -1.08 1.73 -7.87
CA ILE A 93 -2.17 2.58 -7.37
C ILE A 93 -2.73 1.93 -6.11
N ALA A 94 -2.88 2.66 -5.01
CA ALA A 94 -3.62 2.18 -3.84
C ALA A 94 -4.97 2.90 -3.72
N THR A 95 -6.07 2.16 -3.84
CA THR A 95 -7.43 2.71 -3.94
C THR A 95 -8.40 1.97 -3.02
N ASN A 96 -9.50 2.63 -2.66
CA ASN A 96 -10.66 2.00 -2.04
C ASN A 96 -11.52 1.19 -3.02
N GLY A 97 -11.29 1.31 -4.33
CA GLY A 97 -11.93 0.50 -5.36
C GLY A 97 -13.35 0.90 -5.74
N VAL A 98 -13.91 1.98 -5.17
CA VAL A 98 -15.26 2.46 -5.50
C VAL A 98 -15.34 2.95 -6.95
N LYS A 99 -14.27 3.55 -7.47
CA LYS A 99 -14.11 3.88 -8.89
C LYS A 99 -13.15 2.88 -9.53
N LYS A 100 -13.58 2.25 -10.63
CA LYS A 100 -12.75 1.34 -11.41
C LYS A 100 -11.60 2.09 -12.07
N VAL A 101 -10.38 1.54 -11.97
CA VAL A 101 -9.24 2.00 -12.77
C VAL A 101 -9.40 1.46 -14.20
N PRO A 102 -9.41 2.33 -15.23
CA PRO A 102 -9.54 1.96 -16.64
C PRO A 102 -8.62 0.81 -17.05
N GLU A 103 -9.14 -0.11 -17.87
CA GLU A 103 -8.44 -1.36 -18.23
C GLU A 103 -7.20 -1.14 -19.09
N ASP A 104 -7.10 -0.02 -19.79
CA ASP A 104 -5.94 0.41 -20.57
C ASP A 104 -4.75 0.82 -19.69
N ILE A 105 -4.97 1.15 -18.41
CA ILE A 105 -3.90 1.42 -17.46
C ILE A 105 -3.37 0.10 -16.90
N LYS A 106 -2.35 -0.46 -17.56
CA LYS A 106 -1.75 -1.76 -17.21
C LYS A 106 -0.72 -1.64 -16.08
N CYS A 107 -1.20 -1.46 -14.84
CA CYS A 107 -0.36 -1.30 -13.65
C CYS A 107 -0.76 -2.27 -12.51
N CYS A 108 -0.01 -2.26 -11.41
CA CYS A 108 -0.40 -2.94 -10.18
C CYS A 108 -1.45 -2.09 -9.45
N ILE A 109 -2.55 -2.68 -8.99
CA ILE A 109 -3.61 -1.97 -8.26
C ILE A 109 -3.79 -2.66 -6.91
N TRP A 110 -3.63 -1.92 -5.83
CA TRP A 110 -3.91 -2.37 -4.48
C TRP A 110 -5.29 -1.87 -4.09
N VAL A 111 -6.25 -2.78 -3.97
CA VAL A 111 -7.63 -2.46 -3.61
C VAL A 111 -7.86 -2.85 -2.16
N SER A 112 -8.41 -1.92 -1.41
CA SER A 112 -8.56 -2.09 0.02
C SER A 112 -9.84 -2.87 0.34
N ILE A 113 -9.76 -4.10 0.88
CA ILE A 113 -10.89 -4.88 1.41
C ILE A 113 -10.55 -5.31 2.83
N ASP A 114 -11.45 -5.06 3.78
CA ASP A 114 -11.17 -5.13 5.22
C ASP A 114 -12.11 -6.07 5.98
N GLY A 115 -12.91 -6.88 5.30
CA GLY A 115 -13.87 -7.79 5.91
C GLY A 115 -14.78 -8.43 4.87
N ASP A 116 -15.72 -9.21 5.35
CA ASP A 116 -16.96 -9.46 4.62
C ASP A 116 -17.75 -8.16 4.40
N GLU A 117 -18.91 -8.26 3.77
CA GLU A 117 -19.71 -7.08 3.42
C GLU A 117 -20.05 -6.19 4.63
N GLU A 118 -20.49 -6.79 5.73
CA GLU A 118 -20.89 -6.05 6.93
C GLU A 118 -19.69 -5.33 7.55
N ILE A 119 -18.61 -6.06 7.83
CA ILE A 119 -17.42 -5.51 8.48
C ILE A 119 -16.72 -4.50 7.57
N HIS A 120 -16.62 -4.78 6.27
CA HIS A 120 -16.02 -3.86 5.33
C HIS A 120 -16.80 -2.54 5.26
N ASN A 121 -18.12 -2.60 5.09
CA ASN A 121 -18.95 -1.40 5.03
C ASN A 121 -18.89 -0.59 6.33
N LYS A 122 -18.90 -1.28 7.49
CA LYS A 122 -18.69 -0.66 8.82
C LYS A 122 -17.36 0.08 8.89
N ILE A 123 -16.26 -0.58 8.55
CA ILE A 123 -14.91 0.00 8.58
C ILE A 123 -14.78 1.19 7.62
N ARG A 124 -15.39 1.09 6.43
CA ARG A 124 -15.34 2.12 5.37
C ARG A 124 -16.26 3.31 5.65
N GLY A 125 -17.29 3.12 6.49
CA GLY A 125 -18.32 4.11 6.76
C GLY A 125 -19.30 4.31 5.60
N ALA A 126 -19.46 3.32 4.72
CA ALA A 126 -20.36 3.38 3.57
C ALA A 126 -20.71 1.98 3.04
N THR A 127 -21.90 1.82 2.46
CA THR A 127 -22.34 0.58 1.80
C THR A 127 -21.75 0.50 0.39
N ILE A 128 -20.53 -0.05 0.26
CA ILE A 128 -19.76 -0.04 -1.00
C ILE A 128 -19.22 -1.40 -1.41
N TYR A 129 -19.26 -2.42 -0.54
CA TYR A 129 -18.62 -3.71 -0.77
C TYR A 129 -18.97 -4.32 -2.13
N GLN A 130 -20.26 -4.47 -2.44
CA GLN A 130 -20.71 -5.03 -3.72
C GLN A 130 -20.19 -4.22 -4.91
N LYS A 131 -20.21 -2.89 -4.81
CA LYS A 131 -19.70 -2.02 -5.88
C LYS A 131 -18.21 -2.21 -6.11
N VAL A 132 -17.43 -2.38 -5.03
CA VAL A 132 -16.00 -2.66 -5.12
C VAL A 132 -15.77 -4.02 -5.77
N LEU A 133 -16.53 -5.05 -5.40
CA LEU A 133 -16.42 -6.38 -6.01
C LEU A 133 -16.74 -6.38 -7.51
N GLU A 134 -17.81 -5.69 -7.92
CA GLU A 134 -18.15 -5.49 -9.34
C GLU A 134 -16.99 -4.88 -10.12
N ASN A 135 -16.33 -3.88 -9.55
CA ASN A 135 -15.25 -3.16 -10.22
C ASN A 135 -13.97 -3.99 -10.41
N ILE A 136 -13.71 -4.96 -9.51
CA ILE A 136 -12.44 -5.71 -9.46
C ILE A 136 -12.57 -7.18 -9.87
N SER A 137 -13.79 -7.69 -10.05
CA SER A 137 -14.04 -9.09 -10.38
C SER A 137 -13.25 -9.54 -11.62
N GLY A 138 -12.47 -10.60 -11.45
CA GLY A 138 -11.60 -11.16 -12.50
C GLY A 138 -10.39 -10.30 -12.89
N ASP A 139 -10.23 -9.09 -12.34
CA ASP A 139 -9.14 -8.19 -12.72
C ASP A 139 -7.81 -8.67 -12.13
N LYS A 140 -7.00 -9.30 -12.99
CA LYS A 140 -5.71 -9.80 -12.60
C LYS A 140 -4.74 -8.71 -12.19
N ARG A 141 -4.97 -7.42 -12.46
CA ARG A 141 -4.11 -6.32 -11.99
C ARG A 141 -4.23 -6.06 -10.49
N VAL A 142 -5.33 -6.51 -9.89
CA VAL A 142 -5.71 -6.20 -8.51
C VAL A 142 -5.06 -7.16 -7.53
N ALA A 143 -4.39 -6.62 -6.52
CA ALA A 143 -4.06 -7.30 -5.28
C ALA A 143 -4.84 -6.65 -4.13
N ILE A 144 -5.32 -7.44 -3.19
CA ILE A 144 -6.08 -6.97 -2.05
C ILE A 144 -5.14 -6.55 -0.94
N SER A 145 -5.36 -5.35 -0.42
CA SER A 145 -4.68 -4.80 0.74
C SER A 145 -5.67 -4.79 1.91
N THR A 146 -5.39 -5.57 2.95
CA THR A 146 -6.24 -5.60 4.15
C THR A 146 -5.49 -5.01 5.33
N THR A 147 -6.11 -4.04 6.01
CA THR A 147 -5.61 -3.51 7.28
C THR A 147 -6.37 -4.18 8.42
N LEU A 148 -5.66 -5.02 9.17
CA LEU A 148 -6.19 -5.74 10.32
C LEU A 148 -6.16 -4.86 11.58
N THR A 149 -7.30 -4.78 12.24
CA THR A 149 -7.59 -4.02 13.46
C THR A 149 -8.37 -4.90 14.43
N THR A 150 -8.70 -4.39 15.61
CA THR A 150 -9.57 -5.08 16.57
C THR A 150 -10.98 -5.37 16.05
N GLU A 151 -11.41 -4.78 14.93
CA GLU A 151 -12.72 -4.93 14.29
C GLU A 151 -12.79 -6.09 13.28
N ASN A 152 -11.66 -6.56 12.74
CA ASN A 152 -11.62 -7.55 11.66
C ASN A 152 -10.48 -8.59 11.80
N TYR A 153 -9.89 -8.71 13.00
CA TYR A 153 -8.73 -9.56 13.26
C TYR A 153 -8.96 -11.04 12.94
N ASP A 154 -10.21 -11.50 12.99
CA ASP A 154 -10.65 -12.87 12.71
C ASP A 154 -11.02 -13.11 11.24
N GLN A 155 -11.00 -12.08 10.40
CA GLN A 155 -11.47 -12.13 9.00
C GLN A 155 -10.43 -12.64 7.99
N VAL A 156 -9.21 -12.93 8.41
CA VAL A 156 -8.08 -13.25 7.50
C VAL A 156 -8.43 -14.37 6.50
N LEU A 157 -8.96 -15.50 6.98
CA LEU A 157 -9.34 -16.63 6.11
C LEU A 157 -10.60 -16.32 5.29
N THR A 158 -11.59 -15.66 5.88
CA THR A 158 -12.85 -15.27 5.21
C THR A 158 -12.58 -14.40 4.00
N ILE A 159 -11.83 -13.30 4.17
CA ILE A 159 -11.47 -12.39 3.08
C ILE A 159 -10.63 -13.14 2.05
N THR A 160 -9.65 -13.95 2.47
CA THR A 160 -8.79 -14.70 1.53
C THR A 160 -9.62 -15.59 0.61
N ARG A 161 -10.56 -16.38 1.16
CA ARG A 161 -11.44 -17.26 0.38
C ARG A 161 -12.34 -16.47 -0.56
N GLN A 162 -12.99 -15.42 -0.06
CA GLN A 162 -13.85 -14.56 -0.86
C GLN A 162 -13.08 -13.94 -2.04
N MET A 163 -11.92 -13.33 -1.78
CA MET A 163 -11.13 -12.65 -2.81
C MET A 163 -10.54 -13.64 -3.81
N LYS A 164 -10.24 -14.87 -3.37
CA LYS A 164 -9.85 -15.95 -4.29
C LYS A 164 -10.96 -16.28 -5.29
N MET A 165 -12.23 -16.33 -4.84
CA MET A 165 -13.40 -16.56 -5.70
C MET A 165 -13.68 -15.38 -6.63
N VAL A 166 -13.51 -14.15 -6.16
CA VAL A 166 -13.61 -12.93 -7.00
C VAL A 166 -12.57 -12.93 -8.13
N GLY A 167 -11.49 -13.70 -8.00
CA GLY A 167 -10.56 -13.94 -9.10
C GLY A 167 -9.53 -12.83 -9.29
N VAL A 168 -9.25 -12.02 -8.27
CA VAL A 168 -8.11 -11.08 -8.25
C VAL A 168 -6.77 -11.82 -8.19
N ARG A 169 -5.64 -11.09 -8.20
CA ARG A 169 -4.29 -11.67 -8.20
C ARG A 169 -3.90 -12.34 -6.90
N GLY A 170 -4.19 -11.68 -5.79
CA GLY A 170 -3.75 -12.09 -4.47
C GLY A 170 -4.12 -11.10 -3.40
N ILE A 171 -3.63 -11.35 -2.19
CA ILE A 171 -3.93 -10.59 -0.99
C ILE A 171 -2.69 -10.48 -0.11
N PHE A 172 -2.54 -9.34 0.54
CA PHE A 172 -1.60 -9.16 1.63
C PHE A 172 -2.25 -8.41 2.79
N PHE A 173 -1.74 -8.73 3.98
CA PHE A 173 -2.21 -8.17 5.24
C PHE A 173 -1.20 -7.19 5.81
N MET A 174 -1.70 -6.07 6.32
CA MET A 174 -0.98 -5.15 7.20
C MET A 174 -1.76 -5.05 8.50
N LEU A 175 -1.10 -4.69 9.60
CA LEU A 175 -1.78 -4.41 10.86
C LEU A 175 -1.84 -2.90 11.06
N PHE A 176 -2.88 -2.48 11.76
CA PHE A 176 -3.05 -1.10 12.15
C PHE A 176 -1.83 -0.58 12.95
N SER A 177 -1.26 0.53 12.49
CA SER A 177 0.01 1.09 12.97
C SER A 177 -0.18 2.42 13.72
N GLY A 178 -1.17 2.46 14.61
CA GLY A 178 -1.42 3.57 15.52
C GLY A 178 -0.75 3.40 16.88
N SER A 179 -1.07 4.32 17.81
CA SER A 179 -0.67 4.22 19.22
C SER A 179 -1.18 2.91 19.84
N LYS A 180 -0.42 2.35 20.79
CA LYS A 180 -0.86 1.19 21.58
C LYS A 180 -2.13 1.44 22.40
N SER A 181 -2.46 2.70 22.67
CA SER A 181 -3.68 3.11 23.37
C SER A 181 -4.90 3.24 22.45
N ASP A 182 -4.71 3.15 21.13
CA ASP A 182 -5.80 3.26 20.16
C ASP A 182 -6.68 2.00 20.23
N PRO A 183 -8.02 2.13 20.26
CA PRO A 183 -8.93 0.98 20.34
C PRO A 183 -8.82 0.01 19.15
N LEU A 184 -8.27 0.45 18.02
CA LEU A 184 -8.04 -0.38 16.84
C LEU A 184 -6.73 -1.18 16.89
N TYR A 185 -5.87 -0.91 17.87
CA TYR A 185 -4.58 -1.57 18.00
C TYR A 185 -4.73 -3.02 18.49
N LEU A 186 -4.03 -3.94 17.81
CA LEU A 186 -4.05 -5.36 18.10
C LEU A 186 -3.04 -5.70 19.22
N THR A 187 -3.55 -6.22 20.33
CA THR A 187 -2.75 -6.73 21.45
C THR A 187 -3.03 -8.20 21.73
N ASN A 188 -2.08 -8.88 22.39
CA ASN A 188 -2.25 -10.19 23.00
C ASN A 188 -2.87 -11.23 22.04
N GLU A 189 -3.94 -11.88 22.46
CA GLU A 189 -4.63 -12.95 21.73
C GLU A 189 -5.12 -12.52 20.34
N LYS A 190 -5.55 -11.26 20.17
CA LYS A 190 -5.97 -10.77 18.84
C LYS A 190 -4.80 -10.70 17.87
N PHE A 191 -3.62 -10.29 18.35
CA PHE A 191 -2.40 -10.28 17.54
C PHE A 191 -1.99 -11.71 17.15
N GLU A 192 -1.97 -12.65 18.11
CA GLU A 192 -1.65 -14.06 17.84
C GLU A 192 -2.65 -14.73 16.89
N SER A 193 -3.94 -14.38 17.02
CA SER A 193 -4.99 -14.84 16.11
C SER A 193 -4.73 -14.37 14.67
N VAL A 194 -4.32 -13.11 14.48
CA VAL A 194 -3.94 -12.57 13.17
C VAL A 194 -2.74 -13.32 12.59
N ILE A 195 -1.67 -13.50 13.36
CA ILE A 195 -0.47 -14.21 12.89
C ILE A 195 -0.83 -15.65 12.48
N THR A 196 -1.59 -16.35 13.32
CA THR A 196 -2.08 -17.71 13.04
C THR A 196 -2.97 -17.72 11.79
N GLY A 197 -3.84 -16.73 11.64
CA GLY A 197 -4.71 -16.56 10.47
C GLY A 197 -3.91 -16.39 9.18
N ILE A 198 -2.88 -15.53 9.19
CA ILE A 198 -2.02 -15.30 8.03
C ILE A 198 -1.26 -16.58 7.66
N GLN A 199 -0.71 -17.29 8.65
CA GLN A 199 -0.03 -18.58 8.43
C GLN A 199 -0.95 -19.63 7.83
N ARG A 200 -2.17 -19.76 8.35
CA ARG A 200 -3.19 -20.68 7.80
C ARG A 200 -3.57 -20.30 6.38
N ALA A 201 -3.83 -19.02 6.12
CA ALA A 201 -4.17 -18.51 4.79
C ALA A 201 -3.03 -18.75 3.80
N LYS A 202 -1.77 -18.53 4.20
CA LYS A 202 -0.59 -18.84 3.37
C LYS A 202 -0.49 -20.33 3.06
N LYS A 203 -0.75 -21.20 4.03
CA LYS A 203 -0.75 -22.65 3.83
C LYS A 203 -1.86 -23.12 2.89
N GLU A 204 -3.07 -22.58 3.02
CA GLU A 204 -4.23 -22.94 2.20
C GLU A 204 -4.13 -22.34 0.78
N PHE A 205 -3.53 -21.15 0.64
CA PHE A 205 -3.45 -20.39 -0.61
C PHE A 205 -2.03 -19.85 -0.91
N PRO A 206 -1.04 -20.74 -1.13
CA PRO A 206 0.38 -20.36 -1.18
C PRO A 206 0.78 -19.37 -2.27
N ASN A 207 0.08 -19.39 -3.42
CA ASN A 207 0.34 -18.49 -4.55
C ASN A 207 -0.57 -17.26 -4.59
N PHE A 208 -1.43 -17.09 -3.58
CA PHE A 208 -2.41 -16.00 -3.52
C PHE A 208 -2.16 -15.08 -2.31
N VAL A 209 -1.67 -15.61 -1.20
CA VAL A 209 -1.30 -14.84 -0.01
C VAL A 209 0.17 -14.43 -0.10
N PHE A 210 0.41 -13.12 -0.17
CA PHE A 210 1.74 -12.52 -0.30
C PHE A 210 2.35 -12.21 1.07
N HIS A 211 2.68 -13.30 1.76
CA HIS A 211 3.39 -13.29 3.04
C HIS A 211 4.30 -14.51 3.08
N SER A 212 5.58 -14.30 2.77
CA SER A 212 6.59 -15.35 2.94
C SER A 212 6.72 -15.75 4.41
N GLN A 213 7.24 -16.96 4.68
CA GLN A 213 7.44 -17.40 6.06
C GLN A 213 8.33 -16.42 6.85
N LYS A 214 9.30 -15.80 6.17
CA LYS A 214 10.20 -14.80 6.76
C LYS A 214 9.49 -13.47 7.03
N MET A 215 8.58 -13.03 6.14
CA MET A 215 7.76 -11.85 6.37
C MET A 215 6.88 -12.02 7.60
N VAL A 216 6.20 -13.16 7.73
CA VAL A 216 5.37 -13.47 8.90
C VAL A 216 6.20 -13.45 10.20
N LYS A 217 7.37 -14.09 10.21
CA LYS A 217 8.28 -14.07 11.38
C LYS A 217 8.70 -12.63 11.76
N ASN A 218 8.93 -11.78 10.76
CA ASN A 218 9.34 -10.41 10.98
C ASN A 218 8.19 -9.47 11.38
N LEU A 219 6.92 -9.82 11.15
CA LEU A 219 5.79 -9.10 11.72
C LEU A 219 5.78 -9.16 13.25
N CYS A 220 6.20 -10.29 13.84
CA CYS A 220 6.29 -10.48 15.29
C CYS A 220 7.42 -9.62 15.89
N ASN A 221 8.63 -9.71 15.33
CA ASN A 221 9.83 -9.11 15.93
C ASN A 221 10.12 -7.68 15.44
N LYS A 222 9.47 -7.27 14.35
CA LYS A 222 9.55 -5.94 13.73
C LYS A 222 10.97 -5.38 13.50
N PRO A 223 11.95 -6.18 13.02
CA PRO A 223 13.31 -5.68 12.79
C PRO A 223 13.37 -4.59 11.71
N HIS A 224 12.36 -4.53 10.83
CA HIS A 224 12.21 -3.50 9.80
C HIS A 224 11.91 -2.11 10.37
N ALA A 225 11.33 -1.99 11.57
CA ALA A 225 11.02 -0.70 12.18
C ALA A 225 12.29 0.13 12.41
N ASN A 226 13.33 -0.50 12.98
CA ASN A 226 14.65 0.12 13.20
C ASN A 226 15.49 0.22 11.91
N ASN A 227 15.04 -0.43 10.83
CA ASN A 227 15.73 -0.52 9.56
C ASN A 227 14.87 0.05 8.43
N CYS A 228 13.99 0.99 8.72
CA CYS A 228 12.96 1.43 7.80
C CYS A 228 13.55 1.98 6.49
N VAL A 229 13.00 1.57 5.34
CA VAL A 229 13.47 2.00 4.02
C VAL A 229 13.30 3.51 3.79
N PHE A 230 12.34 4.13 4.47
CA PHE A 230 12.04 5.56 4.38
C PHE A 230 12.95 6.43 5.27
N LEU A 231 13.49 5.88 6.37
CA LEU A 231 14.22 6.66 7.39
C LEU A 231 15.75 6.59 7.24
N ARG A 232 16.25 6.05 6.13
CA ARG A 232 17.70 5.97 5.86
C ARG A 232 18.22 7.35 5.45
N LYS A 233 19.51 7.62 5.72
CA LYS A 233 20.21 8.85 5.24
C LYS A 233 20.01 9.10 3.73
N GLN A 234 19.99 8.02 2.94
CA GLN A 234 19.62 8.04 1.52
C GLN A 234 18.45 7.05 1.31
N PRO A 235 17.20 7.51 1.39
CA PRO A 235 16.05 6.62 1.30
C PRO A 235 15.87 6.12 -0.14
N LEU A 236 15.58 4.82 -0.29
CA LEU A 236 15.27 4.24 -1.61
C LEU A 236 13.90 4.72 -2.11
N ILE A 237 13.01 5.06 -1.18
CA ILE A 237 11.66 5.52 -1.44
C ILE A 237 11.45 6.85 -0.73
N ARG A 238 11.00 7.88 -1.44
CA ARG A 238 10.54 9.14 -0.83
C ARG A 238 9.03 9.28 -0.99
N SER A 239 8.38 9.74 0.06
CA SER A 239 6.95 9.98 0.08
C SER A 239 6.68 11.48 0.13
N PHE A 240 5.62 11.92 -0.53
CA PHE A 240 5.20 13.32 -0.55
C PHE A 240 3.68 13.43 -0.43
N PHE A 241 3.25 14.52 0.18
CA PHE A 241 1.87 14.95 0.24
C PHE A 241 1.40 15.59 -1.08
N ALA A 242 0.12 15.96 -1.19
CA ALA A 242 -0.46 16.45 -2.45
C ALA A 242 -0.06 17.89 -2.83
N ASP A 243 0.72 18.54 -1.97
CA ASP A 243 1.37 19.84 -2.17
C ASP A 243 2.89 19.71 -2.43
N LEU A 244 3.40 18.47 -2.53
CA LEU A 244 4.83 18.09 -2.57
C LEU A 244 5.61 18.29 -1.27
N THR A 245 4.95 18.56 -0.15
CA THR A 245 5.63 18.55 1.15
C THR A 245 6.14 17.13 1.43
N PRO A 246 7.43 16.95 1.80
CA PRO A 246 7.98 15.64 2.11
C PRO A 246 7.24 14.99 3.27
N LYS A 247 7.01 13.69 3.14
CA LYS A 247 6.27 12.85 4.09
C LYS A 247 7.19 11.77 4.64
N ARG A 248 7.13 11.49 5.95
CA ARG A 248 8.00 10.51 6.63
C ARG A 248 7.95 9.12 6.01
N CYS A 249 6.76 8.65 5.63
CA CYS A 249 6.54 7.40 4.91
C CYS A 249 5.18 7.40 4.19
N VAL A 250 4.80 6.30 3.55
CA VAL A 250 3.49 6.18 2.86
C VAL A 250 2.29 6.48 3.75
N MET A 251 2.37 6.24 5.06
CA MET A 251 1.29 6.43 6.03
C MET A 251 1.32 7.81 6.74
N GLY A 252 2.39 8.59 6.61
CA GLY A 252 2.47 9.95 7.15
C GLY A 252 3.43 10.10 8.31
N ASP A 253 3.38 11.28 8.92
CA ASP A 253 4.33 11.69 9.96
C ASP A 253 3.92 11.18 11.36
N ASN A 254 2.65 10.79 11.52
CA ASN A 254 2.05 10.44 12.81
C ASN A 254 2.01 8.93 13.08
N VAL A 255 2.79 8.17 12.32
CA VAL A 255 2.90 6.72 12.48
C VAL A 255 3.78 6.41 13.68
N ASP A 256 3.31 5.51 14.55
CA ASP A 256 4.15 4.91 15.58
C ASP A 256 5.04 3.83 14.92
N CYS A 257 6.30 4.19 14.68
CA CYS A 257 7.26 3.27 14.08
C CYS A 257 7.48 2.00 14.92
N ALA A 258 7.27 2.04 16.24
CA ALA A 258 7.40 0.87 17.11
C ALA A 258 6.27 -0.15 16.89
N THR A 259 5.12 0.30 16.39
CA THR A 259 4.00 -0.59 16.06
C THR A 259 3.93 -0.95 14.58
N CYS A 260 4.71 -0.29 13.72
CA CYS A 260 4.67 -0.42 12.26
C CYS A 260 4.74 -1.86 11.74
N THR A 261 3.76 -2.23 10.91
CA THR A 261 3.70 -3.51 10.19
C THR A 261 3.48 -3.32 8.70
N CYS A 262 3.76 -2.12 8.18
CA CYS A 262 3.59 -1.79 6.78
C CYS A 262 4.35 -2.81 5.90
N ILE A 263 3.68 -3.30 4.86
CA ILE A 263 4.23 -4.30 3.94
C ILE A 263 5.48 -3.78 3.22
N VAL A 264 5.58 -2.47 2.99
CA VAL A 264 6.68 -1.84 2.25
C VAL A 264 8.04 -1.95 2.98
N PRO A 265 8.21 -1.45 4.22
CA PRO A 265 9.47 -1.62 4.95
C PRO A 265 9.75 -3.08 5.30
N LEU A 266 8.72 -3.89 5.54
CA LEU A 266 8.86 -5.32 5.80
C LEU A 266 9.50 -6.04 4.61
N THR A 267 8.91 -5.87 3.42
CA THR A 267 9.40 -6.42 2.15
C THR A 267 10.80 -5.90 1.84
N ALA A 268 11.00 -4.58 1.94
CA ALA A 268 12.30 -3.96 1.67
C ALA A 268 13.40 -4.44 2.62
N TYR A 269 13.06 -4.86 3.85
CA TYR A 269 14.00 -5.41 4.81
C TYR A 269 14.41 -6.84 4.44
N VAL A 270 13.46 -7.72 4.12
CA VAL A 270 13.73 -9.12 3.75
C VAL A 270 14.29 -9.29 2.34
N LEU A 271 14.32 -8.23 1.52
CA LEU A 271 15.00 -8.22 0.23
C LEU A 271 16.41 -7.60 0.27
N ARG A 272 16.92 -7.22 1.45
CA ARG A 272 18.31 -6.75 1.58
C ARG A 272 19.30 -7.89 1.41
N PRO A 273 20.52 -7.64 0.89
CA PRO A 273 21.53 -8.69 0.70
C PRO A 273 21.75 -9.59 1.93
N LEU A 274 21.87 -9.01 3.13
CA LEU A 274 22.10 -9.76 4.38
C LEU A 274 20.86 -10.51 4.91
N HIS A 275 19.68 -10.20 4.38
CA HIS A 275 18.41 -10.75 4.84
C HIS A 275 17.59 -11.32 3.70
N PHE A 276 18.21 -11.58 2.55
CA PHE A 276 17.52 -11.87 1.31
C PHE A 276 16.63 -13.12 1.46
N ASP A 277 15.43 -13.04 0.89
CA ASP A 277 14.41 -14.08 0.94
C ASP A 277 13.88 -14.35 -0.45
N MET A 278 14.19 -15.54 -0.98
CA MET A 278 13.82 -15.92 -2.35
C MET A 278 12.31 -16.03 -2.54
N GLU A 279 11.60 -16.49 -1.51
CA GLU A 279 10.14 -16.59 -1.53
C GLU A 279 9.52 -15.19 -1.69
N THR A 280 9.90 -14.24 -0.83
CA THR A 280 9.45 -12.84 -0.96
C THR A 280 9.79 -12.25 -2.33
N PHE A 281 10.99 -12.51 -2.86
CA PHE A 281 11.39 -11.97 -4.16
C PHE A 281 10.46 -12.44 -5.28
N ARG A 282 10.13 -13.74 -5.33
CA ARG A 282 9.23 -14.32 -6.32
C ARG A 282 7.80 -13.77 -6.18
N GLU A 283 7.30 -13.63 -4.96
CA GLU A 283 6.00 -13.03 -4.68
C GLU A 283 5.94 -11.58 -5.17
N MET A 284 6.96 -10.77 -4.88
CA MET A 284 7.01 -9.38 -5.33
C MET A 284 7.10 -9.25 -6.85
N GLN A 285 7.83 -10.14 -7.52
CA GLN A 285 7.81 -10.21 -8.98
C GLN A 285 6.40 -10.48 -9.51
N HIS A 286 5.70 -11.42 -8.88
CA HIS A 286 4.32 -11.76 -9.22
C HIS A 286 3.33 -10.61 -8.94
N ILE A 287 3.54 -9.78 -7.93
CA ILE A 287 2.63 -8.66 -7.62
C ILE A 287 2.86 -7.47 -8.55
N LEU A 288 4.13 -7.09 -8.76
CA LEU A 288 4.50 -5.81 -9.36
C LEU A 288 4.54 -5.83 -10.89
N TYR A 289 4.84 -6.97 -11.54
CA TYR A 289 5.20 -6.99 -12.97
C TYR A 289 4.18 -7.63 -13.90
N SER A 290 3.11 -8.19 -13.38
CA SER A 290 2.13 -9.01 -14.12
C SER A 290 1.09 -8.21 -14.94
N GLY A 291 1.45 -7.02 -15.42
CA GLY A 291 0.64 -6.21 -16.34
C GLY A 291 1.34 -5.82 -17.64
N LYS A 292 2.64 -6.16 -17.81
CA LYS A 292 3.46 -5.76 -18.96
C LYS A 292 3.81 -6.90 -19.92
N ASN A 293 3.06 -8.00 -19.89
CA ASN A 293 3.16 -9.06 -20.89
C ASN A 293 2.06 -8.87 -21.93
#